data_AF-A0A842UZR6-F1
#
_entry.id   AF-A0A842UZR6-F1
#
_cell.length_a   1.000
_cell.length_b   1.000
_cell.length_c   1.000
_cell.angle_alpha   90.00
_cell.angle_beta   90.00
_cell.angle_gamma   90.00
#
_symmetry.space_group_name_H-M   'P 1'
#
loop_
_entity.id
_entity.type
_entity.pdbx_description
1 polymer ?
#
loop_
_entity_poly.entity_id
_entity_poly.type
_entity_poly.pdbx_seq_one_letter_code
_entity_poly.pdbx_strand_id
1 'polypeptide(L)'
;MRKSFQDLPVFEFTLRKFEKPSGDFKELLRKFCISIGLLQPGDSRDVIVPLLGLFIKAGKDKKYLPVEKVYKYLINNKESGVSQSNIRRHLLRLKDLDLIEKTPNGYRIREWLTLKELLTDVIKFKVEPTINRVMEYAELIDES
;
A
#
# COMPACT_ATOMS: atom_id res chain seq x y z
N MET A 1 34.21 -7.56 11.64
CA MET A 1 32.76 -7.51 11.90
C MET A 1 32.12 -8.66 11.13
N ARG A 2 31.67 -9.72 11.81
CA ARG A 2 31.01 -10.87 11.14
C ARG A 2 29.71 -10.36 10.52
N LYS A 3 29.56 -10.53 9.21
CA LYS A 3 28.29 -10.31 8.50
C LYS A 3 27.31 -11.35 9.07
N SER A 4 26.41 -10.95 9.97
CA SER A 4 25.26 -11.79 10.29
C SER A 4 24.40 -11.83 9.03
N PHE A 5 24.22 -13.01 8.45
CA PHE A 5 23.14 -13.20 7.49
C PHE A 5 21.85 -12.93 8.27
N GLN A 6 21.21 -11.80 7.99
CA GLN A 6 19.90 -11.50 8.54
C GLN A 6 18.89 -12.25 7.68
N ASP A 7 18.06 -13.08 8.30
CA ASP A 7 16.96 -13.77 7.63
C ASP A 7 15.83 -12.78 7.32
N LEU A 8 16.08 -11.89 6.36
CA LEU A 8 15.10 -10.91 5.92
C LEU A 8 14.17 -11.54 4.88
N PRO A 9 12.84 -11.34 4.98
CA PRO A 9 11.91 -11.84 3.98
C PRO A 9 12.16 -11.14 2.64
N VAL A 10 12.03 -11.89 1.55
CA VAL A 10 12.10 -11.34 0.18
C VAL A 10 10.93 -10.39 -0.08
N PHE A 11 9.77 -10.70 0.49
CA PHE A 11 8.57 -9.89 0.40
C PHE A 11 7.70 -10.15 1.64
N GLU A 12 7.01 -9.10 2.11
CA GLU A 12 6.05 -9.19 3.21
C GLU A 12 4.72 -8.57 2.77
N PHE A 13 3.61 -9.24 3.11
CA PHE A 13 2.27 -8.69 2.98
C PHE A 13 1.46 -8.94 4.24
N THR A 14 0.86 -7.88 4.78
CA THR A 14 0.01 -7.97 5.97
C THR A 14 -1.45 -8.11 5.56
N LEU A 15 -2.17 -9.05 6.18
CA LEU A 15 -3.62 -9.19 6.06
C LEU A 15 -4.30 -9.09 7.42
N ARG A 16 -5.28 -8.19 7.55
CA ARG A 16 -6.11 -8.03 8.75
C ARG A 16 -7.59 -8.10 8.40
N LYS A 17 -8.29 -9.01 9.07
CA LYS A 17 -9.72 -9.22 8.93
C LYS A 17 -10.50 -8.19 9.74
N PHE A 18 -11.53 -7.60 9.12
CA PHE A 18 -12.56 -6.80 9.76
C PHE A 18 -13.93 -7.43 9.53
N GLU A 19 -14.94 -6.88 10.21
CA GLU A 19 -16.34 -7.12 9.90
C GLU A 19 -16.69 -6.71 8.46
N LYS A 20 -17.90 -7.08 8.03
CA LYS A 20 -18.40 -6.73 6.69
C LYS A 20 -18.19 -5.23 6.39
N PRO A 21 -17.72 -4.88 5.17
CA PRO A 21 -17.45 -3.48 4.82
C PRO A 21 -18.71 -2.61 4.97
N SER A 22 -18.56 -1.53 5.72
CA SER A 22 -19.60 -0.53 5.98
C SER A 22 -18.95 0.82 6.29
N GLY A 23 -19.66 1.89 5.96
CA GLY A 23 -19.22 3.26 6.19
C GLY A 23 -19.15 4.09 4.92
N ASP A 24 -18.72 5.34 5.08
CA ASP A 24 -18.45 6.23 3.96
C ASP A 24 -17.12 5.89 3.25
N PHE A 25 -16.81 6.61 2.17
CA PHE A 25 -15.57 6.40 1.43
C PHE A 25 -14.31 6.52 2.29
N LYS A 26 -14.27 7.46 3.24
CA LYS A 26 -13.10 7.73 4.09
C LYS A 26 -12.91 6.59 5.10
N GLU A 27 -14.00 6.11 5.70
CA GLU A 27 -14.02 4.98 6.62
C GLU A 27 -13.61 3.69 5.91
N LEU A 28 -14.17 3.42 4.73
CA LEU A 28 -13.82 2.25 3.92
C LEU A 28 -12.34 2.27 3.52
N LEU A 29 -11.84 3.43 3.06
CA LEU A 29 -10.44 3.57 2.66
C LEU A 29 -9.48 3.42 3.85
N ARG A 30 -9.86 3.94 5.03
CA ARG A 30 -9.09 3.77 6.26
C ARG A 30 -9.05 2.30 6.68
N LYS A 31 -10.20 1.63 6.75
CA LYS A 31 -10.27 0.19 7.07
C LYS A 31 -9.46 -0.64 6.09
N PHE A 32 -9.56 -0.32 4.79
CA PHE A 32 -8.74 -0.95 3.75
C PHE A 32 -7.24 -0.79 4.00
N CYS A 33 -6.76 0.43 4.28
CA CYS A 33 -5.33 0.66 4.57
C CYS A 33 -4.88 -0.13 5.80
N ILE A 34 -5.74 -0.27 6.82
CA ILE A 34 -5.43 -1.09 8.00
C ILE A 34 -5.40 -2.58 7.65
N SER A 35 -6.34 -3.04 6.82
CA SER A 35 -6.43 -4.43 6.35
C SER A 35 -5.19 -4.91 5.64
N ILE A 36 -4.52 -4.05 4.87
CA ILE A 36 -3.32 -4.42 4.09
C ILE A 36 -2.00 -3.97 4.74
N GLY A 37 -2.03 -3.52 6.01
CA GLY A 37 -0.84 -3.10 6.76
C GLY A 37 -0.26 -1.73 6.37
N LEU A 38 -0.93 -0.95 5.51
CA LEU A 38 -0.53 0.43 5.20
C LEU A 38 -0.72 1.38 6.38
N LEU A 39 -1.68 1.10 7.26
CA LEU A 39 -1.96 1.90 8.44
C LEU A 39 -2.01 1.01 9.68
N GLN A 40 -1.46 1.47 10.80
CA GLN A 40 -1.61 0.77 12.07
C GLN A 40 -2.96 1.09 12.73
N PRO A 41 -3.58 0.13 13.43
CA PRO A 41 -4.76 0.42 14.24
C PRO A 41 -4.41 1.52 15.27
N GLY A 42 -5.32 2.48 15.46
CA GLY A 42 -5.08 3.62 16.35
C GLY A 42 -4.29 4.78 15.74
N ASP A 43 -3.66 4.61 14.57
CA ASP A 43 -2.95 5.71 13.92
C ASP A 43 -3.94 6.62 13.17
N SER A 44 -4.09 7.85 13.64
CA SER A 44 -5.01 8.85 13.10
C SER A 44 -4.32 9.93 12.27
N ARG A 45 -2.99 10.04 12.33
CA ARG A 45 -2.23 11.17 11.77
C ARG A 45 -1.47 10.82 10.48
N ASP A 46 -1.68 9.62 9.95
CA ASP A 46 -0.96 9.14 8.78
C ASP A 46 -1.59 9.66 7.47
N VAL A 47 -0.75 10.29 6.64
CA VAL A 47 -1.09 10.85 5.33
C VAL A 47 -1.33 9.77 4.26
N ILE A 48 -1.04 8.50 4.54
CA ILE A 48 -1.19 7.38 3.60
C ILE A 48 -2.62 7.22 3.08
N VAL A 49 -3.62 7.42 3.96
CA VAL A 49 -5.05 7.27 3.62
C VAL A 49 -5.48 8.33 2.59
N PRO A 50 -5.34 9.64 2.85
CA PRO A 50 -5.69 10.64 1.85
C PRO A 50 -4.82 10.54 0.59
N LEU A 51 -3.55 10.12 0.72
CA LEU A 51 -2.67 9.90 -0.43
C LEU A 51 -3.19 8.81 -1.37
N LEU A 52 -3.54 7.63 -0.84
CA LEU A 52 -4.12 6.55 -1.65
C LEU A 52 -5.45 6.99 -2.27
N GLY A 53 -6.29 7.70 -1.50
CA GLY A 53 -7.56 8.22 -1.98
C GLY A 53 -7.40 9.20 -3.16
N LEU A 54 -6.35 10.03 -3.13
CA LEU A 54 -5.99 10.91 -4.24
C LEU A 54 -5.62 10.12 -5.50
N PHE A 55 -4.81 9.06 -5.38
CA PHE A 55 -4.44 8.21 -6.52
C PHE A 55 -5.63 7.48 -7.13
N ILE A 56 -6.53 6.92 -6.30
CA ILE A 56 -7.76 6.27 -6.78
C ILE A 56 -8.63 7.25 -7.57
N LYS A 57 -8.81 8.48 -7.07
CA LYS A 57 -9.57 9.52 -7.76
C LYS A 57 -8.91 9.95 -9.06
N ALA A 58 -7.60 10.19 -9.04
CA ALA A 58 -6.85 10.56 -10.24
C ALA A 58 -6.84 9.45 -11.29
N GLY A 59 -6.91 8.19 -10.87
CA GLY A 59 -6.98 7.02 -11.74
C GLY A 59 -8.21 7.00 -12.64
N LYS A 60 -9.37 7.40 -12.10
CA LYS A 60 -10.62 7.49 -12.86
C LYS A 60 -10.50 8.42 -14.07
N ASP A 61 -9.73 9.49 -13.93
CA ASP A 61 -9.49 10.49 -14.97
C ASP A 61 -8.17 10.27 -15.74
N LYS A 62 -7.46 9.15 -15.47
CA LYS A 62 -6.12 8.85 -16.01
C LYS A 62 -5.12 10.01 -15.85
N LYS A 63 -5.14 10.66 -14.68
CA LYS A 63 -4.29 11.82 -14.36
C LYS A 63 -3.00 11.40 -13.67
N TYR A 64 -1.88 11.89 -14.19
CA TYR A 64 -0.58 11.80 -13.51
C TYR A 64 -0.51 12.80 -12.35
N LEU A 65 0.22 12.42 -11.30
CA LEU A 65 0.42 13.18 -10.09
C LEU A 65 1.92 13.40 -9.83
N PRO A 66 2.50 14.53 -10.27
CA PRO A 66 3.80 14.99 -9.81
C PRO A 66 3.81 15.18 -8.29
N VAL A 67 4.97 15.00 -7.65
CA VAL A 67 5.11 15.08 -6.18
C VAL A 67 4.65 16.43 -5.64
N GLU A 68 4.91 17.50 -6.38
CA GLU A 68 4.54 18.87 -6.06
C GLU A 68 3.01 19.04 -6.04
N LYS A 69 2.31 18.38 -6.97
CA LYS A 69 0.84 18.38 -7.03
C LYS A 69 0.24 17.60 -5.88
N VAL A 70 0.84 16.46 -5.51
CA VAL A 70 0.47 15.67 -4.33
C VAL A 70 0.63 16.52 -3.07
N TYR A 71 1.79 17.16 -2.89
CA TYR A 71 2.08 18.00 -1.73
C TYR A 71 1.08 19.17 -1.61
N LYS A 72 0.86 19.92 -2.70
CA LYS A 72 -0.13 21.01 -2.73
C LYS A 72 -1.54 20.52 -2.37
N TYR A 73 -1.95 19.38 -2.92
CA TYR A 73 -3.26 18.80 -2.61
C TYR A 73 -3.41 18.51 -1.11
N LEU A 74 -2.43 17.84 -0.50
CA LEU A 74 -2.50 17.44 0.90
C LEU A 74 -2.48 18.63 1.86
N ILE A 75 -1.67 19.66 1.57
CA ILE A 75 -1.65 20.91 2.36
C ILE A 75 -2.99 21.65 2.25
N ASN A 76 -3.53 21.78 1.04
CA ASN A 76 -4.79 22.51 0.83
C ASN A 76 -5.98 21.82 1.53
N ASN A 77 -5.93 20.49 1.68
CA ASN A 77 -6.92 19.72 2.44
C ASN A 77 -6.63 19.67 3.95
N LYS A 78 -5.61 20.41 4.44
CA LYS A 78 -5.20 20.48 5.85
C LYS A 78 -4.92 19.10 6.46
N GLU A 79 -4.36 18.20 5.66
CA GLU A 79 -3.97 16.87 6.14
C GLU A 79 -2.79 16.99 7.12
N SER A 80 -2.80 16.18 8.17
CA SER A 80 -1.74 16.16 9.18
C SER A 80 -0.50 15.41 8.71
N GLY A 81 0.67 15.73 9.27
CA GLY A 81 1.91 14.99 8.98
C GLY A 81 2.47 15.21 7.57
N VAL A 82 2.06 16.28 6.89
CA VAL A 82 2.48 16.56 5.52
C VAL A 82 3.86 17.23 5.50
N SER A 83 4.87 16.47 5.11
CA SER A 83 6.20 16.97 4.75
C SER A 83 6.65 16.30 3.46
N GLN A 84 7.59 16.91 2.72
CA GLN A 84 8.11 16.30 1.48
C GLN A 84 8.78 14.94 1.73
N SER A 85 9.52 14.82 2.84
CA SER A 85 10.15 13.55 3.24
C SER A 85 9.11 12.48 3.57
N ASN A 86 8.02 12.86 4.25
CA ASN A 86 6.96 11.93 4.60
C ASN A 86 6.18 11.47 3.35
N ILE A 87 5.82 12.38 2.45
CA ILE A 87 5.17 12.02 1.18
C ILE A 87 6.04 11.07 0.38
N ARG A 88 7.34 11.34 0.23
CA ARG A 88 8.26 10.45 -0.50
C ARG A 88 8.30 9.04 0.12
N ARG A 89 8.32 8.95 1.46
CA ARG A 89 8.24 7.68 2.18
C ARG A 89 6.94 6.93 1.88
N HIS A 90 5.80 7.60 1.93
CA HIS A 90 4.51 6.97 1.66
C HIS A 90 4.33 6.60 0.18
N LEU A 91 4.86 7.39 -0.75
CA LEU A 91 4.91 7.03 -2.17
C LEU A 91 5.75 5.76 -2.40
N LEU A 92 6.88 5.62 -1.69
CA LEU A 92 7.68 4.39 -1.74
C LEU A 92 6.87 3.20 -1.20
N ARG A 93 6.24 3.32 -0.02
CA ARG A 93 5.39 2.27 0.55
C ARG A 93 4.25 1.83 -0.38
N LEU A 94 3.57 2.78 -1.02
CA LEU A 94 2.51 2.45 -1.99
C LEU A 94 3.06 1.74 -3.23
N LYS A 95 4.26 2.12 -3.68
CA LYS A 95 4.93 1.50 -4.83
C LYS A 95 5.41 0.08 -4.50
N ASP A 96 5.93 -0.15 -3.30
CA ASP A 96 6.42 -1.47 -2.88
C ASP A 96 5.28 -2.50 -2.72
N LEU A 97 4.07 -2.02 -2.42
CA LEU A 97 2.83 -2.80 -2.48
C LEU A 97 2.20 -2.88 -3.88
N ASP A 98 2.88 -2.38 -4.91
CA ASP A 98 2.43 -2.27 -6.30
C ASP A 98 1.07 -1.55 -6.51
N LEU A 99 0.69 -0.64 -5.60
CA LEU A 99 -0.56 0.11 -5.75
C LEU A 99 -0.40 1.30 -6.69
N ILE A 100 0.82 1.86 -6.76
CA ILE A 100 1.16 2.98 -7.62
C ILE A 100 2.45 2.67 -8.38
N GLU A 101 2.68 3.43 -9.45
CA GLU A 101 3.93 3.38 -10.21
C GLU A 101 4.46 4.78 -10.52
N LYS A 102 5.77 4.86 -10.74
CA LYS A 102 6.44 6.09 -11.16
C LYS A 102 6.58 6.08 -12.67
N THR A 103 6.27 7.22 -13.27
CA THR A 103 6.36 7.49 -14.72
C THR A 103 7.19 8.76 -14.95
N PRO A 104 7.58 9.08 -16.20
CA PRO A 104 8.21 10.36 -16.52
C PRO A 104 7.36 11.58 -16.13
N ASN A 105 6.02 11.44 -16.13
CA ASN A 105 5.07 12.52 -15.84
C ASN A 105 4.68 12.62 -14.34
N GLY A 106 5.36 11.88 -13.47
CA GLY A 106 5.03 11.76 -12.04
C GLY A 106 4.50 10.38 -11.69
N TYR A 107 3.64 10.29 -10.68
CA TYR A 107 3.09 9.02 -10.22
C TYR A 107 1.67 8.79 -10.75
N ARG A 108 1.26 7.53 -10.83
CA ARG A 108 -0.15 7.16 -11.05
C ARG A 108 -0.50 5.89 -10.29
N ILE A 109 -1.80 5.66 -10.10
CA ILE A 109 -2.26 4.33 -9.71
C ILE A 109 -1.83 3.33 -10.80
N ARG A 110 -1.31 2.16 -10.40
CA ARG A 110 -0.66 1.23 -11.35
C ARG A 110 -1.60 0.90 -12.49
N GLU A 111 -1.16 1.18 -13.71
CA GLU A 111 -1.88 0.92 -14.97
C GLU A 111 -3.31 1.48 -15.03
N TRP A 112 -3.62 2.50 -14.22
CA TRP A 112 -4.98 3.07 -14.11
C TRP A 112 -6.03 2.07 -13.59
N LEU A 113 -5.60 0.98 -12.96
CA LEU A 113 -6.47 -0.05 -12.42
C LEU A 113 -7.29 0.45 -11.24
N THR A 114 -8.45 -0.17 -11.04
CA THR A 114 -9.24 -0.01 -9.83
C THR A 114 -8.56 -0.70 -8.65
N LEU A 115 -8.93 -0.30 -7.42
CA LEU A 115 -8.37 -0.89 -6.21
C LEU A 115 -8.60 -2.41 -6.12
N LYS A 116 -9.73 -2.90 -6.65
CA LYS A 116 -10.07 -4.33 -6.68
C LYS A 116 -9.14 -5.10 -7.63
N GLU A 117 -8.89 -4.56 -8.82
CA GLU A 117 -7.99 -5.17 -9.80
C GLU A 117 -6.56 -5.23 -9.26
N LEU A 118 -6.05 -4.14 -8.68
CA LEU A 118 -4.74 -4.10 -8.03
C LEU A 118 -4.59 -5.20 -6.98
N LEU A 119 -5.60 -5.36 -6.13
CA LEU A 119 -5.56 -6.36 -5.06
C LEU A 119 -5.66 -7.78 -5.60
N THR A 120 -6.41 -7.98 -6.68
CA THR A 120 -6.48 -9.29 -7.35
C THR A 120 -5.10 -9.70 -7.87
N ASP A 121 -4.37 -8.78 -8.49
CA ASP A 121 -3.01 -9.05 -8.96
C ASP A 121 -2.03 -9.29 -7.81
N VAL A 122 -2.08 -8.45 -6.76
CA VAL A 122 -1.20 -8.62 -5.58
C VAL A 122 -1.45 -9.97 -4.92
N ILE A 123 -2.71 -10.40 -4.82
CA ILE A 123 -3.07 -11.71 -4.29
C ILE A 123 -2.44 -12.81 -5.14
N LYS A 124 -2.71 -12.79 -6.45
CA LYS A 124 -2.25 -13.82 -7.39
C LYS A 124 -0.73 -13.94 -7.47
N PHE A 125 -0.03 -12.81 -7.55
CA PHE A 125 1.41 -12.81 -7.86
C PHE A 125 2.31 -12.69 -6.64
N LYS A 126 1.78 -12.28 -5.50
CA LYS A 126 2.59 -12.14 -4.27
C LYS A 126 2.04 -12.94 -3.09
N VAL A 127 0.75 -12.85 -2.78
CA VAL A 127 0.18 -13.50 -1.59
C VAL A 127 0.12 -15.02 -1.76
N GLU A 128 -0.45 -15.53 -2.85
CA GLU A 128 -0.56 -16.97 -3.10
C GLU A 128 0.82 -17.66 -3.12
N PRO A 129 1.85 -17.15 -3.85
CA PRO A 129 3.20 -17.72 -3.77
C PRO A 129 3.81 -17.66 -2.37
N THR A 130 3.52 -16.62 -1.59
CA THR A 130 4.02 -16.50 -0.21
C THR A 130 3.40 -17.58 0.68
N ILE A 131 2.09 -17.82 0.55
CA ILE A 131 1.41 -18.90 1.28
C ILE A 131 1.98 -20.25 0.89
N ASN A 132 2.16 -20.53 -0.40
CA ASN A 132 2.75 -21.78 -0.87
C ASN A 132 4.13 -22.02 -0.26
N ARG A 133 4.99 -20.99 -0.23
CA ARG A 133 6.32 -21.08 0.40
C ARG A 133 6.25 -21.38 1.89
N VAL A 134 5.29 -20.80 2.61
CA VAL A 134 5.08 -21.10 4.04
C VAL A 134 4.65 -22.55 4.23
N MET A 135 3.79 -23.07 3.36
CA MET A 135 3.37 -24.47 3.37
C MET A 135 4.54 -25.42 3.08
N GLU A 136 5.37 -25.11 2.08
CA GLU A 136 6.60 -25.87 1.78
C GLU A 136 7.51 -25.99 3.02
N TYR A 137 7.67 -24.90 3.79
CA TYR A 137 8.42 -24.96 5.05
C TYR A 137 7.74 -25.85 6.10
N ALA A 138 6.42 -25.77 6.24
CA ALA A 138 5.68 -26.60 7.19
C ALA A 138 5.79 -28.09 6.86
N GLU A 139 5.67 -28.45 5.58
CA GLU A 139 5.83 -29.83 5.09
C GLU A 139 7.22 -30.38 5.44
N LEU A 140 8.28 -29.63 5.16
CA LEU A 140 9.66 -30.04 5.48
C LEU A 140 9.91 -30.16 6.99
N ILE A 141 9.22 -29.36 7.82
CA ILE A 141 9.30 -29.47 9.29
C ILE A 141 8.62 -30.76 9.76
N ASP A 142 7.45 -31.09 9.21
CA ASP A 142 6.71 -32.30 9.58
C ASP A 142 7.44 -33.60 9.17
N GLU A 143 8.27 -33.54 8.12
CA GLU A 143 9.10 -34.65 7.65
C GLU A 143 10.42 -34.84 8.44
N SER A 144 10.82 -33.86 9.25
CA SER A 144 12.09 -33.83 9.99
C SER A 144 12.04 -34.52 11.36
#